data_AF-A0A1T0CJK0-F1
#
_entry.id   AF-A0A1T0CJK0-F1
#
_cell.length_a   1.000
_cell.length_b   1.000
_cell.length_c   1.000
_cell.angle_alpha   90.00
_cell.angle_beta   90.00
_cell.angle_gamma   90.00
#
_symmetry.space_group_name_H-M   'P 1'
#
loop_
_entity.id
_entity.type
_entity.pdbx_description
1 polymer ?
#
loop_
_entity_poly.entity_id
_entity_poly.type
_entity_poly.pdbx_seq_one_letter_code
_entity_poly.pdbx_strand_id
1 'polypeptide(L)' 'MILDLPPNIEQIIIARAQEQGVSAEEWITKIVSTHTESMTVAEYFAQAKPLTSFKNIDPLEYQKAVRDEWD' A
#
# COMPACT_ATOMS: atom_id res chain seq x y z
N MET A 1 0.39 -7.43 13.24
CA MET A 1 -0.28 -6.11 13.17
C MET A 1 -1.68 -6.32 13.73
N ILE A 2 -2.13 -5.49 14.68
CA ILE A 2 -3.48 -5.61 15.27
C ILE A 2 -4.33 -4.51 14.67
N LEU A 3 -5.50 -4.87 14.13
CA LEU A 3 -6.46 -3.93 13.55
C LEU A 3 -7.66 -3.87 14.49
N ASP A 4 -7.85 -2.77 15.21
CA ASP A 4 -9.04 -2.57 16.02
C ASP A 4 -10.22 -2.23 15.12
N LEU A 5 -11.21 -3.12 15.09
CA LEU A 5 -12.41 -2.99 14.27
C LEU A 5 -13.65 -2.83 15.15
N PRO A 6 -14.61 -1.97 14.74
CA PRO A 6 -15.92 -1.95 15.36
C PRO A 6 -16.59 -3.34 15.31
N PRO A 7 -17.34 -3.76 16.35
CA PRO A 7 -17.88 -5.13 16.43
C PRO A 7 -18.79 -5.53 15.26
N ASN A 8 -19.50 -4.58 14.67
CA ASN A 8 -20.34 -4.82 13.49
C ASN A 8 -19.52 -5.16 12.24
N ILE A 9 -18.37 -4.51 12.05
CA ILE A 9 -17.48 -4.76 10.92
C ILE A 9 -16.77 -6.11 11.10
N GLU A 10 -16.33 -6.41 12.31
CA GLU A 10 -15.72 -7.71 12.64
C GLU A 10 -16.67 -8.88 12.31
N GLN A 11 -17.94 -8.80 12.73
CA GLN A 11 -18.94 -9.82 12.41
C GLN A 11 -19.16 -9.99 10.90
N ILE A 12 -19.18 -8.90 10.14
CA ILE A 12 -19.32 -8.95 8.69
C ILE A 12 -18.13 -9.69 8.08
N ILE A 13 -16.90 -9.36 8.49
CA ILE A 13 -15.68 -10.01 7.98
C ILE A 13 -15.72 -11.51 8.27
N ILE A 14 -16.05 -11.90 9.51
CA ILE A 14 -16.12 -13.31 9.91
C ILE A 14 -17.16 -14.06 9.08
N ALA A 15 -18.37 -13.49 8.91
CA ALA A 15 -19.43 -14.11 8.12
C ALA A 15 -19.01 -14.30 6.66
N ARG A 16 -18.39 -13.28 6.04
CA ARG A 16 -17.92 -13.35 4.66
C ARG A 16 -16.76 -14.31 4.45
N ALA A 17 -15.87 -14.41 5.43
CA ALA A 17 -14.77 -15.37 5.42
C ALA A 17 -15.30 -16.82 5.52
N GLN A 18 -16.28 -17.05 6.40
CA GLN A 18 -16.97 -18.34 6.52
C GLN A 18 -17.72 -18.73 5.24
N GLU A 19 -18.45 -17.81 4.61
CA GLU A 19 -19.12 -18.04 3.32
C GLU A 19 -18.15 -18.51 2.23
N GLN A 20 -16.90 -18.06 2.27
CA GLN A 20 -15.87 -18.38 1.28
C GLN A 20 -14.94 -19.52 1.72
N GLY A 21 -15.12 -20.07 2.93
CA GLY A 21 -14.28 -21.14 3.47
C GLY A 21 -12.82 -20.73 3.72
N VAL A 22 -12.55 -19.44 3.92
CA VAL A 22 -11.20 -18.89 4.16
C VAL A 22 -11.11 -18.31 5.57
N SER A 23 -9.89 -18.06 6.04
CA SER A 23 -9.69 -17.33 7.31
C SER A 23 -10.08 -15.86 7.17
N ALA A 24 -10.48 -15.23 8.29
CA ALA A 24 -10.80 -13.80 8.30
C ALA A 24 -9.62 -12.92 7.83
N GLU A 25 -8.40 -13.28 8.23
CA GLU A 25 -7.17 -12.59 7.82
C GLU A 25 -6.95 -12.68 6.30
N GLU A 26 -7.08 -13.87 5.73
CA GLU A 26 -6.91 -14.11 4.31
C GLU A 26 -7.98 -13.40 3.48
N TRP A 27 -9.22 -13.38 3.98
CA TRP A 27 -10.32 -12.64 3.36
C TRP A 27 -10.04 -11.13 3.30
N ILE A 28 -9.64 -10.53 4.42
CA ILE A 28 -9.27 -9.10 4.48
C ILE A 28 -8.12 -8.82 3.52
N THR A 29 -7.08 -9.66 3.55
CA THR A 29 -5.88 -9.47 2.71
C THR A 29 -6.26 -9.49 1.24
N LYS A 30 -7.11 -10.43 0.81
CA LYS A 30 -7.62 -10.51 -0.55
C LYS A 30 -8.41 -9.26 -0.95
N ILE A 31 -9.30 -8.77 -0.09
CA ILE A 31 -10.09 -7.55 -0.32
C ILE A 31 -9.18 -6.33 -0.49
N VAL A 32 -8.23 -6.13 0.43
CA VAL A 32 -7.27 -5.02 0.37
C VAL A 32 -6.45 -5.10 -0.91
N SER A 33 -5.94 -6.28 -1.25
CA SER A 33 -5.18 -6.50 -2.48
C SER A 33 -5.99 -6.20 -3.75
N THR A 34 -7.31 -6.38 -3.69
CA THR A 34 -8.22 -6.14 -4.84
C THR A 34 -8.66 -4.67 -4.93
N HIS A 35 -8.73 -3.96 -3.80
CA HIS A 35 -9.10 -2.52 -3.74
C HIS A 35 -7.92 -1.57 -3.82
N THR A 36 -6.70 -2.05 -3.58
CA THR A 36 -5.50 -1.27 -3.82
C THR A 36 -5.25 -1.35 -5.32
N GLU A 37 -5.64 -0.32 -6.07
CA GLU A 37 -5.24 -0.21 -7.48
C GLU A 37 -3.74 -0.46 -7.56
N SER A 38 -3.33 -1.36 -8.45
CA SER A 38 -1.92 -1.69 -8.66
C SER A 38 -1.23 -0.47 -9.27
N MET A 39 -0.85 0.49 -8.44
CA MET A 39 -0.07 1.63 -8.88
C MET A 39 1.35 1.15 -9.10
N THR A 40 1.83 1.36 -10.32
CA THR A 40 3.25 1.31 -10.61
C THR A 40 3.97 2.35 -9.75
N VAL A 41 5.26 2.11 -9.50
CA VAL A 41 6.11 3.06 -8.78
C VAL A 41 6.06 4.44 -9.45
N ALA A 42 5.97 4.49 -10.79
CA ALA A 42 5.83 5.73 -11.54
C ALA A 42 4.52 6.47 -11.22
N GLU A 43 3.38 5.76 -11.12
CA GLU A 43 2.09 6.35 -10.76
C GLU A 43 2.07 6.86 -9.32
N TYR A 44 2.76 6.18 -8.40
CA TYR A 44 2.94 6.64 -7.02
C TYR A 44 3.67 7.99 -6.94
N PHE A 45 4.77 8.14 -7.68
CA PHE A 45 5.51 9.40 -7.74
C PHE A 45 4.78 10.50 -8.53
N ALA A 46 3.86 10.14 -9.42
CA ALA A 46 3.03 11.11 -10.15
C ALA A 46 1.88 11.67 -9.29
N GLN A 47 1.32 10.87 -8.38
CA GLN A 47 0.19 11.26 -7.53
C GLN A 47 0.61 11.86 -6.18
N ALA A 48 1.77 11.46 -5.65
CA ALA A 48 2.37 12.15 -4.52
C ALA A 48 2.64 13.59 -4.95
N LYS A 49 1.87 14.55 -4.40
CA LYS A 49 2.16 15.99 -4.52
C LYS A 49 3.68 16.14 -4.48
N PRO A 50 4.30 16.82 -5.48
CA PRO A 50 5.75 16.81 -5.61
C PRO A 50 6.32 17.11 -4.24
N LEU A 51 7.02 16.13 -3.66
CA LEU A 51 7.68 16.29 -2.38
C LEU A 51 8.46 17.59 -2.56
N THR A 52 8.07 18.61 -1.80
CA THR A 52 8.65 19.95 -1.94
C THR A 52 10.17 19.91 -1.70
N SER A 53 10.67 18.81 -1.14
CA SER A 53 12.07 18.40 -1.02
C SER A 53 12.80 18.21 -2.36
N PHE A 54 12.13 17.88 -3.47
CA PHE A 54 12.77 17.66 -4.78
C PHE A 54 12.58 18.81 -5.77
N LYS A 55 12.03 19.96 -5.35
CA LYS A 55 11.77 21.11 -6.25
C LYS A 55 13.01 21.59 -7.03
N ASN A 56 14.21 21.31 -6.53
CA ASN A 56 15.48 21.76 -7.12
C ASN A 56 16.48 20.62 -7.39
N ILE A 57 16.05 19.36 -7.30
CA ILE A 57 16.96 18.21 -7.51
C ILE A 57 16.43 17.42 -8.69
N ASP A 58 17.25 17.33 -9.74
CA ASP A 58 17.01 16.45 -10.89
C ASP A 58 16.86 15.00 -10.37
N PRO A 59 15.73 14.33 -10.62
CA PRO A 59 15.52 12.95 -10.21
C PRO A 59 16.64 12.00 -10.65
N LEU A 60 17.29 12.29 -11.80
CA LEU A 60 18.41 11.49 -12.31
C LEU A 60 19.66 11.64 -11.45
N GLU A 61 19.93 12.84 -10.95
CA GLU A 61 21.07 13.14 -10.08
C GLU A 61 20.88 12.54 -8.68
N TYR A 62 19.65 12.58 -8.16
CA TYR A 62 19.34 11.90 -6.89
C TYR A 62 19.55 10.38 -6.98
N GLN A 63 19.09 9.76 -8.08
CA GLN A 63 19.28 8.32 -8.29
C GLN A 63 20.75 7.94 -8.44
N LYS A 64 21.58 8.77 -9.08
CA LYS A 64 23.04 8.56 -9.13
C LYS A 64 23.65 8.68 -7.73
N ALA A 65 23.34 9.74 -6.98
CA ALA A 65 23.92 9.97 -5.66
C ALA A 65 23.65 8.80 -4.69
N VAL A 66 22.41 8.29 -4.64
CA VAL A 66 22.07 7.15 -3.78
C VAL A 66 22.76 5.86 -4.22
N ARG A 67 22.97 5.66 -5.53
CA ARG A 67 23.70 4.50 -6.06
C ARG A 67 25.19 4.58 -5.73
N ASP A 68 25.77 5.77 -5.84
CA ASP A 68 27.20 6.00 -5.62
C ASP A 68 27.55 6.06 -4.12
N GLU A 69 26.58 6.29 -3.21
CA GLU A 69 26.73 6.15 -1.74
C GLU A 69 26.81 4.70 -1.25
N TRP A 70 26.54 3.71 -2.12
CA TRP A 70 26.63 2.28 -1.78
C TRP A 70 28.01 1.65 -2.06
N ASP A 71 28.96 2.39 -2.63
CA ASP A 71 30.39 2.05 -2.73
C ASP A 71 31.20 2.63 -1.56
#